data_AF-A0A382B8K0-F1
#
_entry.id   AF-A0A382B8K0-F1
#
_cell.length_a   1.000
_cell.length_b   1.000
_cell.length_c   1.000
_cell.angle_alpha   90.00
_cell.angle_beta   90.00
_cell.angle_gamma   90.00
#
_symmetry.space_group_name_H-M   'P 1'
#
loop_
_entity.id
_entity.type
_entity.pdbx_description
1 polymer ?
#
loop_
_entity_poly.entity_id
_entity_poly.type
_entity_poly.pdbx_seq_one_letter_code
_entity_poly.pdbx_strand_id
1 'polypeptide(L)'
;VDDETGQAHVDGGDSLAKIEGLRTDFADEAGEVRNLAELEELRSRYVGRKRGQLTAIFDSMGTLPPEARGPVGRAANHARQEITRQLGEIKASLNKDVRNEVPPLDVTLPGRSKKAGSLHPITLALQEIVGVFTRMG
;
A
#
# COMPACT_ATOMS: atom_id res chain seq x y z
N VAL A 1 30.96 -20.39 50.43
CA VAL A 1 30.76 -18.97 50.79
C VAL A 1 31.22 -18.14 49.61
N ASP A 2 30.64 -18.38 48.44
CA ASP A 2 29.34 -17.85 47.99
C ASP A 2 29.44 -16.33 47.83
N ASP A 3 29.65 -15.86 46.59
CA ASP A 3 28.62 -15.07 45.92
C ASP A 3 28.94 -14.97 44.42
N GLU A 4 28.20 -15.74 43.63
CA GLU A 4 28.15 -15.69 42.18
C GLU A 4 27.26 -14.52 41.73
N THR A 5 27.57 -13.96 40.56
CA THR A 5 26.59 -13.36 39.63
C THR A 5 25.83 -12.11 40.08
N GLY A 6 26.51 -10.96 40.04
CA GLY A 6 25.88 -9.63 39.96
C GLY A 6 25.99 -8.99 38.56
N GLN A 7 25.89 -9.78 37.49
CA GLN A 7 25.90 -9.25 36.13
C GLN A 7 24.53 -8.64 35.78
N ALA A 8 24.46 -7.32 35.95
CA ALA A 8 23.78 -6.42 35.03
C ALA A 8 22.28 -6.73 34.78
N HIS A 9 21.41 -6.28 35.70
CA HIS A 9 19.98 -6.02 35.46
C HIS A 9 19.80 -4.87 34.45
N VAL A 10 20.17 -5.07 33.19
CA VAL A 10 19.98 -4.09 32.10
C VAL A 10 18.94 -4.59 31.11
N ASP A 11 18.21 -3.64 30.53
CA ASP A 11 17.61 -3.68 29.19
C ASP A 11 16.12 -4.01 28.99
N GLY A 12 15.31 -4.05 30.06
CA GLY A 12 13.84 -3.97 29.91
C GLY A 12 13.34 -2.56 29.59
N GLY A 13 13.83 -1.55 30.34
CA GLY A 13 13.41 -0.16 30.23
C GLY A 13 13.97 0.57 29.01
N ASP A 14 15.23 0.31 28.62
CA ASP A 14 15.87 0.96 27.47
C ASP A 14 15.19 0.57 26.14
N SER A 15 14.73 -0.68 26.06
CA SER A 15 13.97 -1.19 24.91
C SER A 15 12.60 -0.51 24.76
N LEU A 16 11.92 -0.19 25.87
CA LEU A 16 10.63 0.52 25.85
C LEU A 16 10.82 2.00 25.45
N ALA A 17 11.83 2.67 25.99
CA ALA A 17 12.16 4.05 25.61
C ALA A 17 12.52 4.17 24.11
N LYS A 18 13.25 3.20 23.56
CA LYS A 18 13.49 3.10 22.11
C LYS A 18 12.21 2.97 21.29
N ILE A 19 11.25 2.15 21.72
CA ILE A 19 9.97 1.99 21.01
C ILE A 19 9.18 3.30 21.00
N GLU A 20 9.17 4.04 22.11
CA GLU A 20 8.50 5.34 22.17
C GLU A 20 9.20 6.39 21.30
N GLY A 21 10.53 6.46 21.30
CA GLY A 21 11.29 7.34 20.40
C GLY A 21 11.03 7.04 18.93
N LEU A 22 10.97 5.77 18.55
CA LEU A 22 10.61 5.38 17.18
C LEU A 22 9.17 5.77 16.80
N ARG A 23 8.24 5.84 17.76
CA ARG A 23 6.88 6.33 17.50
C ARG A 23 6.85 7.83 17.27
N THR A 24 7.62 8.61 18.02
CA THR A 24 7.70 10.06 17.84
C THR A 24 8.38 10.41 16.53
N ASP A 25 9.53 9.78 16.23
CA ASP A 25 10.27 10.00 14.99
C ASP A 25 9.42 9.61 13.77
N PHE A 26 8.68 8.50 13.86
CA PHE A 26 7.73 8.11 12.83
C PHE A 26 6.62 9.16 12.64
N ALA A 27 6.05 9.71 13.73
CA ALA A 27 4.97 10.68 13.65
C ALA A 27 5.42 11.99 12.96
N ASP A 28 6.65 12.43 13.26
CA ASP A 28 7.25 13.61 12.64
C ASP A 28 7.57 13.38 11.17
N GLU A 29 8.23 12.26 10.83
CA GLU A 29 8.54 11.92 9.43
C GLU A 29 7.26 11.64 8.61
N ALA A 30 6.23 11.04 9.21
CA ALA A 30 4.97 10.76 8.54
C ALA A 30 4.22 12.05 8.13
N GLY A 31 4.44 13.16 8.83
CA GLY A 31 3.89 14.48 8.47
C GLY A 31 4.56 15.11 7.26
N GLU A 32 5.80 14.72 6.94
CA GLU A 32 6.58 15.27 5.82
C GLU A 32 6.41 14.47 4.52
N VAL A 33 5.80 13.29 4.56
CA VAL A 33 5.59 12.45 3.37
C VAL A 33 4.59 13.08 2.41
N ARG A 34 5.04 13.40 1.19
CA ARG A 34 4.22 14.05 0.16
C ARG A 34 3.94 13.18 -1.04
N ASN A 35 4.64 12.05 -1.19
CA ASN A 35 4.46 11.14 -2.31
C ASN A 35 4.50 9.66 -1.90
N LEU A 36 4.00 8.80 -2.79
CA LEU A 36 3.96 7.35 -2.56
C LEU A 36 5.36 6.71 -2.45
N ALA A 37 6.39 7.31 -3.04
CA ALA A 37 7.75 6.79 -3.00
C ALA A 37 8.39 6.99 -1.61
N GLU A 38 8.23 8.19 -1.04
CA GLU A 38 8.63 8.55 0.32
C GLU A 38 7.88 7.69 1.35
N LEU A 39 6.59 7.43 1.13
CA LEU A 39 5.80 6.55 2.00
C LEU A 39 6.35 5.12 2.05
N GLU A 40 6.71 4.55 0.89
CA GLU A 40 7.29 3.20 0.82
C GLU A 40 8.72 3.17 1.39
N GLU A 41 9.49 4.25 1.25
CA GLU A 41 10.80 4.37 1.88
C GLU A 41 10.68 4.41 3.40
N LEU A 42 9.77 5.22 3.94
CA LEU A 42 9.48 5.33 5.37
C LEU A 42 8.99 3.97 5.92
N ARG A 43 8.06 3.30 5.22
CA ARG A 43 7.66 1.93 5.56
C ARG A 43 8.86 0.98 5.63
N SER A 44 9.79 1.07 4.69
CA SER A 44 10.97 0.21 4.64
C SER A 44 11.95 0.47 5.81
N ARG A 45 12.14 1.74 6.19
CA ARG A 45 12.99 2.14 7.33
C ARG A 45 12.44 1.68 8.68
N TYR A 46 11.12 1.76 8.88
CA TYR A 46 10.51 1.45 10.18
C TYR A 46 10.05 -0.01 10.30
N VAL A 47 9.33 -0.54 9.30
CA VAL A 47 8.66 -1.86 9.34
C VAL A 47 9.33 -2.90 8.42
N GLY A 48 10.39 -2.51 7.69
CA GLY A 48 11.06 -3.39 6.72
C GLY A 48 11.66 -4.67 7.31
N ARG A 49 11.67 -5.74 6.52
CA ARG A 49 12.21 -7.05 6.95
C ARG A 49 13.73 -7.09 7.16
N LYS A 50 14.50 -6.25 6.47
CA LYS A 50 15.98 -6.26 6.51
C LYS A 50 16.61 -4.98 7.09
N ARG A 51 15.90 -3.86 7.08
CA ARG A 51 16.36 -2.54 7.56
C ARG A 51 15.36 -1.88 8.54
N GLY A 52 14.34 -2.62 8.98
CA GLY A 52 13.30 -2.09 9.85
C GLY A 52 13.83 -1.91 11.26
N GLN A 53 13.82 -0.69 11.78
CA GLN A 53 14.19 -0.39 13.16
C GLN A 53 13.33 -1.17 14.17
N LEU A 54 12.03 -1.36 13.88
CA LEU A 54 11.17 -2.23 14.69
C LEU A 54 11.61 -3.70 14.62
N THR A 55 12.00 -4.19 13.44
CA THR A 55 12.46 -5.57 13.26
C THR A 55 13.74 -5.84 14.04
N ALA A 56 14.67 -4.86 14.12
CA ALA A 56 15.86 -4.96 14.96
C ALA A 56 15.51 -5.09 16.45
N ILE A 57 14.45 -4.41 16.91
CA ILE A 57 13.94 -4.57 18.29
C ILE A 57 13.37 -5.99 18.47
N PHE A 58 12.62 -6.51 17.49
CA PHE A 58 12.13 -7.90 17.53
C PHE A 58 13.26 -8.93 17.58
N ASP A 59 14.36 -8.73 16.86
CA ASP A 59 15.52 -9.62 16.89
C ASP A 59 16.27 -9.52 18.24
N SER A 60 16.37 -8.31 18.80
CA SER A 60 16.97 -8.10 20.13
C SER A 60 16.15 -8.69 21.28
N MET A 61 14.84 -8.96 21.10
CA MET A 61 14.03 -9.60 22.14
C MET A 61 14.48 -11.01 22.50
N GLY A 62 15.23 -11.68 21.62
CA GLY A 62 15.84 -12.99 21.91
C GLY A 62 16.86 -12.94 23.06
N THR A 63 17.48 -11.79 23.32
CA THR A 63 18.50 -11.61 24.37
C THR A 63 17.93 -11.10 25.69
N LEU A 64 16.65 -10.70 25.75
CA LEU A 64 16.04 -10.19 26.98
C LEU A 64 15.70 -11.32 27.99
N PRO A 65 15.65 -11.02 29.30
CA PRO A 65 15.14 -11.94 30.33
C PRO A 65 13.65 -12.29 30.10
N PRO A 66 13.21 -13.51 30.43
CA PRO A 66 11.84 -13.96 30.19
C PRO A 66 10.76 -13.07 30.83
N GLU A 67 11.08 -12.42 31.94
CA GLU A 67 10.20 -11.50 32.68
C GLU A 67 9.94 -10.19 31.91
N ALA A 68 10.93 -9.70 31.15
CA ALA A 68 10.83 -8.47 30.36
C ALA A 68 10.30 -8.69 28.93
N ARG A 69 10.37 -9.93 28.40
CA ARG A 69 9.91 -10.27 27.04
C ARG A 69 8.42 -10.01 26.80
N GLY A 70 7.58 -10.31 27.80
CA GLY A 70 6.13 -10.12 27.72
C GLY A 70 5.69 -8.67 27.49
N PRO A 71 6.06 -7.72 28.38
CA PRO A 71 5.69 -6.31 28.21
C PRO A 71 6.34 -5.67 26.98
N VAL A 72 7.62 -5.92 26.71
CA VAL A 72 8.33 -5.36 25.54
C VAL A 72 7.73 -5.88 24.22
N GLY A 73 7.41 -7.18 24.13
CA GLY A 73 6.78 -7.75 22.94
C GLY A 73 5.38 -7.21 22.67
N ARG A 74 4.59 -6.95 23.73
CA ARG A 74 3.28 -6.28 23.60
C ARG A 74 3.44 -4.85 23.09
N ALA A 75 4.36 -4.08 23.67
CA ALA A 75 4.62 -2.70 23.25
C ALA A 75 5.12 -2.63 21.80
N ALA A 76 6.05 -3.51 21.40
CA ALA A 76 6.58 -3.57 20.04
C ALA A 76 5.48 -3.96 19.02
N ASN A 77 4.62 -4.92 19.35
CA ASN A 77 3.49 -5.29 18.50
C ASN A 77 2.47 -4.16 18.38
N HIS A 78 2.18 -3.45 19.48
CA HIS A 78 1.28 -2.30 19.47
C HIS A 78 1.82 -1.18 18.58
N ALA A 79 3.09 -0.79 18.78
CA ALA A 79 3.75 0.22 17.95
C ALA A 79 3.75 -0.16 16.46
N ARG A 80 4.03 -1.44 16.15
CA ARG A 80 3.97 -1.94 14.77
C ARG A 80 2.57 -1.83 14.16
N GLN A 81 1.53 -2.16 14.92
CA GLN A 81 0.14 -2.05 14.46
C GLN A 81 -0.26 -0.60 14.21
N GLU A 82 0.06 0.31 15.13
CA GLU A 82 -0.23 1.74 14.98
C GLU A 82 0.47 2.34 13.76
N ILE A 83 1.77 2.09 13.61
CA ILE A 83 2.57 2.56 12.48
C ILE A 83 2.02 2.01 11.15
N THR A 84 1.67 0.72 11.13
CA THR A 84 1.09 0.10 9.92
C THR A 84 -0.27 0.70 9.57
N ARG A 85 -1.09 1.02 10.58
CA ARG A 85 -2.38 1.70 10.40
C ARG A 85 -2.19 3.10 9.81
N GLN A 86 -1.32 3.92 10.42
CA GLN A 86 -1.05 5.28 9.96
C GLN A 86 -0.48 5.30 8.53
N LEU A 87 0.45 4.40 8.20
CA LEU A 87 0.93 4.21 6.83
C LEU A 87 -0.20 3.88 5.85
N GLY A 88 -1.16 3.05 6.26
CA GLY A 88 -2.33 2.71 5.47
C GLY A 88 -3.26 3.90 5.22
N GLU A 89 -3.50 4.72 6.25
CA GLU A 89 -4.31 5.93 6.18
C GLU A 89 -3.68 6.97 5.24
N ILE A 90 -2.37 7.23 5.37
CA ILE A 90 -1.62 8.14 4.49
C ILE A 90 -1.60 7.62 3.04
N LYS A 91 -1.46 6.31 2.84
CA LYS A 91 -1.56 5.70 1.51
C LYS A 91 -2.93 5.92 0.88
N ALA A 92 -3.99 5.81 1.69
CA ALA A 92 -5.36 5.98 1.23
C ALA A 92 -5.68 7.44 0.86
N SER A 93 -5.19 8.42 1.65
CA SER A 93 -5.35 9.84 1.32
C SER A 93 -4.61 10.19 0.02
N LEU A 94 -3.34 9.82 -0.10
CA LEU A 94 -2.54 10.06 -1.32
C LEU A 94 -3.16 9.45 -2.58
N ASN A 95 -3.73 8.24 -2.50
CA ASN A 95 -4.41 7.62 -3.65
C ASN A 95 -5.75 8.27 -4.00
N LYS A 96 -6.43 8.87 -3.02
CA LYS A 96 -7.71 9.55 -3.24
C LYS A 96 -7.51 10.85 -4.00
N ASP A 97 -6.43 11.57 -3.70
CA ASP A 97 -6.09 12.82 -4.38
C ASP A 97 -5.73 12.57 -5.85
N VAL A 98 -4.91 11.55 -6.13
CA VAL A 98 -4.54 11.17 -7.51
C VAL A 98 -5.74 10.76 -8.37
N ARG A 99 -6.77 10.13 -7.78
CA ARG A 99 -7.99 9.74 -8.52
C ARG A 99 -8.88 10.92 -8.90
N ASN A 100 -8.85 12.00 -8.13
CA ASN A 100 -9.67 13.19 -8.39
C ASN A 100 -9.06 14.12 -9.46
N GLU A 101 -7.77 13.97 -9.76
CA GLU A 101 -7.09 14.76 -10.81
C GLU A 101 -7.37 14.25 -12.23
N VAL A 102 -7.90 13.04 -12.39
CA VAL A 102 -8.27 12.51 -13.70
C VAL A 102 -9.64 13.07 -14.09
N PRO A 103 -9.74 13.89 -15.15
CA PRO A 103 -11.04 14.38 -15.60
C PRO A 103 -11.94 13.19 -15.97
N PRO A 104 -13.25 13.25 -15.66
CA PRO A 104 -14.19 12.19 -15.98
C PRO A 104 -14.22 11.97 -17.50
N LEU A 105 -14.00 10.72 -17.92
CA LEU A 105 -14.06 10.32 -19.32
C LEU A 105 -15.50 10.46 -19.83
N ASP A 106 -15.71 11.32 -20.83
CA ASP A 106 -17.00 11.45 -21.51
C ASP A 106 -17.30 10.20 -22.35
N VAL A 107 -18.22 9.37 -21.87
CA VAL A 107 -18.66 8.13 -22.51
C VAL A 107 -19.58 8.33 -23.71
N THR A 108 -20.00 9.57 -23.99
CA THR A 108 -20.84 9.91 -25.16
C THR A 108 -20.04 10.20 -26.42
N LEU A 109 -18.72 10.41 -26.29
CA LEU A 109 -17.86 10.66 -27.43
C LEU A 109 -17.88 9.47 -28.40
N PRO A 110 -18.05 9.74 -29.72
CA PRO A 110 -18.03 8.67 -30.70
C PRO A 110 -16.66 7.99 -30.67
N GLY A 111 -16.68 6.66 -30.49
CA GLY A 111 -15.48 5.85 -30.54
C GLY A 111 -14.77 5.97 -31.90
N ARG A 112 -13.50 5.56 -31.95
CA ARG A 112 -12.74 5.49 -33.20
C ARG A 112 -13.37 4.44 -34.12
N SER A 113 -14.25 4.87 -35.04
CA SER A 113 -14.91 3.98 -35.98
C SER A 113 -14.05 3.76 -37.23
N LYS A 114 -14.07 2.54 -37.75
CA LYS A 114 -13.60 2.26 -39.11
C LYS A 114 -14.76 2.60 -40.06
N LYS A 115 -14.48 3.25 -41.19
CA LYS A 115 -15.51 3.47 -42.23
C LYS A 115 -16.05 2.11 -42.68
N ALA A 116 -17.34 1.90 -42.51
CA ALA A 116 -18.02 0.77 -43.15
C ALA A 116 -17.98 1.00 -44.66
N GLY A 117 -17.64 -0.04 -45.43
CA GLY A 117 -17.81 -0.03 -46.88
C GLY A 117 -19.29 -0.05 -47.25
N SER A 118 -19.64 0.59 -48.37
CA SER A 118 -20.98 0.48 -48.96
C SER A 118 -20.98 -0.52 -50.11
N LEU A 119 -22.12 -1.15 -50.35
CA LEU A 119 -22.35 -1.91 -51.59
C LEU A 119 -22.49 -0.93 -52.76
N HIS A 120 -21.99 -1.33 -53.93
CA HIS A 120 -22.13 -0.54 -55.15
C HIS A 120 -23.63 -0.42 -55.54
N PRO A 121 -24.09 0.72 -56.08
CA PRO A 121 -25.50 0.91 -56.46
C PRO A 121 -26.04 -0.18 -57.41
N ILE A 122 -25.21 -0.69 -58.32
CA ILE A 122 -25.59 -1.81 -59.21
C ILE A 122 -25.86 -3.08 -58.40
N THR A 123 -25.06 -3.36 -57.36
CA THR A 123 -25.26 -4.52 -56.48
C THR A 123 -26.55 -4.37 -55.66
N LEU A 124 -26.85 -3.16 -55.18
CA LEU A 124 -28.11 -2.86 -54.48
C LEU A 124 -29.32 -3.09 -55.39
N ALA A 125 -29.29 -2.57 -56.63
CA ALA A 125 -30.35 -2.77 -57.60
C ALA A 125 -30.56 -4.25 -57.96
N LEU A 126 -29.47 -5.01 -58.14
CA LEU A 126 -29.54 -6.45 -58.38
C LEU A 126 -30.19 -7.19 -57.19
N GLN A 127 -29.76 -6.89 -55.96
CA GLN A 127 -30.33 -7.51 -54.75
C GLN A 127 -31.81 -7.17 -54.57
N GLU A 128 -32.21 -5.94 -54.88
CA GLU A 128 -33.60 -5.53 -54.85
C GLU A 128 -34.45 -6.32 -55.85
N ILE A 129 -34.01 -6.41 -57.11
CA ILE A 129 -34.69 -7.16 -58.17
C ILE A 129 -34.80 -8.65 -57.77
N VAL A 130 -33.67 -9.27 -57.39
CA VAL A 130 -33.65 -10.67 -56.95
C VAL A 130 -34.60 -10.89 -55.77
N GLY A 131 -34.61 -9.96 -54.81
CA GLY A 131 -35.50 -10.00 -53.63
C GLY A 131 -36.98 -9.91 -53.98
N VAL A 132 -37.35 -9.15 -55.02
CA VAL A 132 -38.73 -9.12 -55.53
C VAL A 132 -39.11 -10.48 -56.11
N PHE A 133 -38.29 -11.05 -57.00
CA PHE A 133 -38.60 -12.33 -57.64
C PHE A 133 -38.58 -13.52 -56.67
N THR A 134 -37.65 -13.57 -55.69
CA THR A 134 -37.64 -14.64 -54.68
C THR A 134 -38.86 -14.60 -53.76
N ARG A 135 -39.46 -13.43 -53.52
CA ARG A 135 -40.73 -13.35 -52.78
C ARG A 135 -41.93 -13.86 -53.58
N MET A 136 -41.81 -13.98 -54.90
CA MET A 136 -42.88 -14.46 -55.77
C MET A 136 -42.87 -15.98 -55.98
N GLY A 137 -41.74 -16.66 -55.77
CA GLY A 137 -41.61 -18.12 -55.89
C GLY A 137 -40.46 -18.53 -56.80
#